data_AF-A0A7V1DRQ3-F1
#
_entry.id   AF-A0A7V1DRQ3-F1
#
_cell.length_a   1.000
_cell.length_b   1.000
_cell.length_c   1.000
_cell.angle_alpha   90.00
_cell.angle_beta   90.00
_cell.angle_gamma   90.00
#
_symmetry.space_group_name_H-M   'P 1'
#
loop_
_entity.id
_entity.type
_entity.pdbx_description
1 polymer ?
#
loop_
_entity_poly.entity_id
_entity_poly.type
_entity_poly.pdbx_seq_one_letter_code
_entity_poly.pdbx_strand_id
1 'polypeptide(L)'
;MAPARSLKSDRLLDQLGVWKRLQQGEKLVVVGPTYELFTAEDSTAALAFTCEGESLYVGYAVVREGRWEAVELEPYSLRALGYWQRWLKRHGVARHEPTPRHS
;
A
#
# COMPACT_ATOMS: atom_id res chain seq x y z
N MET A 1 -22.32 -0.42 -10.72
CA MET A 1 -21.56 -1.65 -11.05
C MET A 1 -20.10 -1.27 -11.15
N ALA A 2 -19.34 -1.41 -10.07
CA ALA A 2 -17.89 -1.33 -10.17
C ALA A 2 -17.41 -2.47 -11.10
N PRO A 3 -16.43 -2.24 -11.98
CA PRO A 3 -15.89 -3.30 -12.82
C PRO A 3 -15.40 -4.43 -11.91
N ALA A 4 -15.86 -5.66 -12.20
CA ALA A 4 -15.45 -6.84 -11.45
C ALA A 4 -13.92 -6.94 -11.49
N ARG A 5 -13.29 -6.90 -10.32
CA ARG A 5 -11.83 -7.09 -10.20
C ARG A 5 -11.47 -8.46 -10.76
N SER A 6 -10.30 -8.55 -11.42
CA SER A 6 -9.86 -9.81 -11.99
C SER A 6 -9.46 -10.81 -10.90
N LEU A 7 -9.66 -12.12 -11.14
CA LEU A 7 -9.22 -13.19 -10.24
C LEU A 7 -7.74 -13.10 -9.85
N LYS A 8 -6.89 -12.59 -10.76
CA LYS A 8 -5.47 -12.36 -10.49
C LYS A 8 -5.27 -11.27 -9.44
N SER A 9 -6.09 -10.22 -9.48
CA SER A 9 -6.06 -9.14 -8.49
C SER A 9 -6.50 -9.63 -7.13
N ASP A 10 -7.62 -10.34 -7.04
CA ASP A 10 -8.15 -10.83 -5.77
C ASP A 10 -7.13 -11.75 -5.08
N ARG A 11 -6.56 -12.72 -5.81
CA ARG A 11 -5.49 -13.60 -5.28
C ARG A 11 -4.29 -12.82 -4.73
N LEU A 12 -3.87 -11.77 -5.43
CA LEU A 12 -2.72 -10.96 -5.00
C LEU A 12 -3.04 -10.14 -3.75
N LEU A 13 -4.22 -9.54 -3.69
CA LEU A 13 -4.68 -8.77 -2.53
C LEU A 13 -4.84 -9.67 -1.30
N ASP A 14 -5.30 -10.90 -1.48
CA ASP A 14 -5.35 -11.91 -0.41
C ASP A 14 -3.94 -12.31 0.05
N GLN A 15 -3.02 -12.58 -0.89
CA GLN A 15 -1.62 -12.91 -0.57
C GLN A 15 -0.90 -11.79 0.21
N LEU A 16 -1.20 -10.53 -0.13
CA LEU A 16 -0.67 -9.36 0.58
C LEU A 16 -1.40 -9.10 1.92
N GLY A 17 -2.45 -9.85 2.25
CA GLY A 17 -3.28 -9.64 3.43
C GLY A 17 -4.15 -8.38 3.39
N VAL A 18 -4.17 -7.67 2.26
CA VAL A 18 -4.88 -6.40 2.07
C VAL A 18 -6.38 -6.62 2.23
N TRP A 19 -6.91 -7.61 1.52
CA TRP A 19 -8.36 -7.80 1.47
C TRP A 19 -8.95 -8.15 2.84
N LYS A 20 -8.29 -9.05 3.58
CA LYS A 20 -8.67 -9.42 4.94
C LYS A 20 -8.72 -8.21 5.88
N ARG A 21 -7.69 -7.35 5.86
CA ARG A 21 -7.59 -6.18 6.74
C ARG A 21 -8.64 -5.12 6.41
N LEU A 22 -8.88 -4.86 5.12
CA LEU A 22 -9.95 -3.96 4.68
C LEU A 22 -11.34 -4.50 5.08
N GLN A 23 -11.58 -5.80 4.95
CA GLN A 23 -12.83 -6.44 5.41
C GLN A 23 -13.02 -6.36 6.93
N GLN A 24 -11.94 -6.27 7.70
CA GLN A 24 -11.97 -6.05 9.16
C GLN A 24 -12.25 -4.58 9.53
N GLY A 25 -12.46 -3.71 8.56
CA GLY A 25 -12.78 -2.29 8.76
C GLY A 25 -11.56 -1.38 8.85
N GLU A 26 -10.36 -1.87 8.53
CA GLU A 26 -9.20 -1.00 8.42
C GLU A 26 -9.37 -0.02 7.26
N LYS A 27 -9.06 1.26 7.52
CA LYS A 27 -9.21 2.33 6.52
C LYS A 27 -8.01 2.43 5.59
N LEU A 28 -6.82 2.03 6.04
CA LEU A 28 -5.58 2.10 5.29
C LEU A 28 -4.72 0.89 5.65
N VAL A 29 -4.26 0.16 4.64
CA VAL A 29 -3.42 -1.01 4.81
C VAL A 29 -2.10 -0.78 4.09
N VAL A 30 -1.02 -0.68 4.85
CA VAL A 30 0.35 -0.60 4.33
C VAL A 30 0.92 -2.01 4.12
N VAL A 31 1.61 -2.22 3.00
CA VAL A 31 2.21 -3.50 2.65
C VAL A 31 3.55 -3.32 1.94
N GLY A 32 4.34 -4.39 1.91
CA GLY A 32 5.65 -4.38 1.29
C GLY A 32 6.71 -3.72 2.17
N PRO A 33 7.93 -3.54 1.65
CA PRO A 33 9.00 -2.89 2.39
C PRO A 33 8.69 -1.41 2.61
N THR A 34 9.20 -0.90 3.71
CA THR A 34 9.19 0.51 4.04
C THR A 34 10.41 1.20 3.45
N TYR A 35 10.25 2.44 2.99
CA TYR A 35 11.26 3.21 2.27
C TYR A 35 11.48 4.56 2.95
N GLU A 36 12.71 5.04 2.97
CA GLU A 36 13.03 6.43 3.29
C GLU A 36 13.15 7.23 2.00
N LEU A 37 12.36 8.30 1.83
CA LEU A 37 12.30 9.03 0.57
C LEU A 37 13.50 9.97 0.39
N PHE A 38 14.16 9.92 -0.79
CA PHE A 38 15.36 10.74 -1.07
C PHE A 38 15.11 12.26 -1.00
N THR A 39 13.88 12.71 -1.26
CA THR A 39 13.54 14.13 -1.45
C THR A 39 12.77 14.74 -0.29
N ALA A 40 12.50 13.97 0.76
CA ALA A 40 11.71 14.42 1.89
C ALA A 40 12.47 14.08 3.18
N GLU A 41 13.03 15.11 3.82
CA GLU A 41 13.66 14.97 5.14
C GLU A 41 12.69 14.22 6.07
N ASP A 42 13.17 13.12 6.62
CA ASP A 42 12.50 12.26 7.62
C ASP A 42 11.17 11.59 7.21
N SER A 43 10.84 11.52 5.92
CA SER A 43 9.61 10.85 5.49
C SER A 43 9.82 9.37 5.17
N THR A 44 9.22 8.51 5.99
CA THR A 44 9.14 7.07 5.76
C THR A 44 7.86 6.72 5.02
N ALA A 45 7.96 5.99 3.90
CA ALA A 45 6.87 5.64 3.00
C ALA A 45 6.70 4.13 2.78
N ALA A 46 5.49 3.66 2.55
CA ALA A 46 5.18 2.27 2.19
C ALA A 46 4.08 2.21 1.13
N LEU A 47 4.00 1.11 0.38
CA LEU A 47 2.89 0.87 -0.54
C LEU A 47 1.61 0.71 0.29
N ALA A 48 0.53 1.36 -0.12
CA ALA A 48 -0.69 1.38 0.67
C ALA A 48 -1.95 1.15 -0.16
N PHE A 49 -2.97 0.61 0.49
CA PHE A 49 -4.28 0.30 -0.06
C PHE A 49 -5.38 0.84 0.83
N THR A 50 -6.46 1.36 0.23
CA THR A 50 -7.65 1.85 0.94
C THR A 50 -8.91 1.61 0.13
N CYS A 51 -10.06 1.54 0.81
CA CYS A 51 -11.37 1.51 0.17
C CYS A 51 -12.10 2.83 0.42
N GLU A 52 -12.59 3.44 -0.66
CA GLU A 52 -13.52 4.56 -0.60
C GLU A 52 -14.86 4.11 -1.21
N GLY A 53 -15.86 3.93 -0.36
CA GLY A 53 -17.11 3.27 -0.74
C GLY A 53 -16.84 1.84 -1.24
N GLU A 54 -17.23 1.54 -2.47
CA GLU A 54 -17.00 0.24 -3.11
C GLU A 54 -15.68 0.16 -3.90
N SER A 55 -14.94 1.27 -4.00
CA SER A 55 -13.76 1.36 -4.86
C SER A 55 -12.47 1.15 -4.07
N LEU A 56 -11.61 0.27 -4.59
CA LEU A 56 -10.27 0.02 -4.04
C LEU A 56 -9.27 0.97 -4.70
N TYR A 57 -8.38 1.56 -3.89
CA TYR A 57 -7.31 2.44 -4.32
C TYR A 57 -5.95 1.88 -3.90
N VAL A 58 -4.91 2.27 -4.63
CA VAL A 58 -3.51 1.93 -4.34
C VAL A 58 -2.63 3.15 -4.54
N GLY A 59 -1.58 3.24 -3.74
CA GLY A 59 -0.61 4.31 -3.81
C GLY A 59 0.47 4.14 -2.76
N TYR A 60 0.89 5.23 -2.15
CA TYR A 60 1.79 5.18 -1.00
C TYR A 60 1.25 5.98 0.17
N ALA A 61 1.63 5.53 1.36
CA ALA A 61 1.40 6.24 2.60
C ALA A 61 2.74 6.60 3.24
N VAL A 62 2.74 7.65 4.05
CA VAL A 62 3.90 8.05 4.86
C VAL A 62 3.55 8.07 6.35
N VAL A 63 4.56 7.96 7.21
CA VAL A 63 4.37 8.17 8.65
C VAL A 63 4.48 9.67 8.95
N ARG A 64 3.40 10.26 9.48
CA ARG A 64 3.34 11.62 10.02
C ARG A 64 2.79 11.57 11.43
N GLU A 65 3.48 12.21 12.37
CA GLU A 65 3.08 12.23 13.78
C GLU A 65 2.80 10.82 14.38
N GLY A 66 3.56 9.82 13.92
CA GLY A 66 3.40 8.42 14.35
C GLY A 66 2.20 7.68 13.73
N ARG A 67 1.55 8.26 12.72
CA ARG A 67 0.40 7.66 12.01
C ARG A 67 0.68 7.53 10.52
N TRP A 68 0.18 6.45 9.93
CA TRP A 68 0.22 6.27 8.47
C TRP A 68 -0.87 7.10 7.81
N GLU A 69 -0.47 7.93 6.85
CA GLU A 69 -1.35 8.78 6.05
C GLU A 69 -1.09 8.52 4.57
N ALA A 70 -2.15 8.26 3.80
CA ALA A 70 -2.04 8.16 2.36
C ALA A 70 -1.67 9.52 1.74
N VAL A 71 -0.70 9.54 0.82
CA VAL A 71 -0.23 10.78 0.19
C VAL A 71 -0.78 10.91 -1.22
N GLU A 72 -0.56 9.87 -2.03
CA GLU A 72 -1.12 9.78 -3.37
C GLU A 72 -1.79 8.43 -3.53
N LEU A 73 -2.96 8.43 -4.17
CA LEU A 73 -3.80 7.27 -4.40
C LEU A 73 -4.38 7.36 -5.80
N GLU A 74 -4.49 6.21 -6.46
CA GLU A 74 -5.24 6.08 -7.70
C GLU A 74 -6.10 4.80 -7.68
N PRO A 75 -7.15 4.72 -8.51
CA PRO A 75 -7.98 3.52 -8.59
C PRO A 75 -7.14 2.27 -8.84
N TYR A 76 -7.40 1.23 -8.06
CA TYR A 76 -6.58 0.03 -8.09
C TYR A 76 -6.65 -0.67 -9.45
N SER A 77 -5.47 -0.93 -9.98
CA SER A 77 -5.24 -1.86 -11.07
C SER A 77 -3.87 -2.51 -10.88
N LEU A 78 -3.63 -3.66 -11.52
CA LEU A 78 -2.30 -4.28 -11.52
C LEU A 78 -1.22 -3.35 -12.13
N ARG A 79 -1.63 -2.46 -13.04
CA ARG A 79 -0.75 -1.43 -13.62
C ARG A 79 -0.35 -0.39 -12.58
N ALA A 80 -1.34 0.15 -11.85
CA ALA A 80 -1.13 1.13 -10.77
C ALA A 80 -0.26 0.54 -9.66
N LEU A 81 -0.56 -0.69 -9.22
CA LEU A 81 0.25 -1.41 -8.24
C LEU A 81 1.71 -1.51 -8.69
N GLY A 82 1.96 -2.00 -9.90
CA GLY A 82 3.31 -2.12 -10.43
C GLY A 82 4.02 -0.77 -10.59
N TYR A 83 3.27 0.29 -10.91
CA TYR A 83 3.81 1.65 -10.96
C TYR A 83 4.31 2.10 -9.58
N TRP A 84 3.47 2.04 -8.54
CA TRP A 84 3.82 2.49 -7.19
C TRP A 84 4.96 1.68 -6.56
N GLN A 85 5.00 0.37 -6.77
CA GLN A 85 6.12 -0.47 -6.34
C GLN A 85 7.45 -0.01 -6.96
N ARG A 86 7.46 0.31 -8.26
CA ARG A 86 8.66 0.80 -8.94
C ARG A 86 9.02 2.23 -8.53
N TRP A 87 8.01 3.08 -8.32
CA TRP A 87 8.20 4.46 -7.89
C TRP A 87 8.86 4.49 -6.51
N LEU A 88 8.30 3.79 -5.52
CA LEU A 88 8.86 3.72 -4.16
C LEU A 88 10.30 3.18 -4.16
N LYS A 89 10.56 2.11 -4.93
CA LYS A 89 11.91 1.56 -5.08
C LYS A 89 12.90 2.53 -5.74
N ARG A 90 12.44 3.38 -6.66
CA ARG A 90 13.30 4.35 -7.36
C ARG A 90 13.56 5.59 -6.52
N HIS A 91 12.56 6.05 -5.77
CA HIS A 91 12.57 7.32 -5.06
C HIS A 91 12.87 7.19 -3.57
N GLY A 92 13.00 5.97 -3.04
CA GLY A 92 13.37 5.75 -1.65
C GLY A 92 14.45 4.68 -1.45
N VAL A 93 15.14 4.81 -0.32
CA VAL A 93 16.07 3.80 0.20
C VAL A 93 15.25 2.77 0.97
N ALA A 94 15.29 1.52 0.52
CA ALA A 94 14.58 0.44 1.19
C ALA A 94 15.13 0.26 2.62
N ARG A 95 14.27 0.46 3.62
CA ARG A 95 14.51 0.05 5.00
C ARG A 95 14.04 -1.39 5.15
N HIS A 96 14.91 -2.27 5.62
CA HIS A 96 14.48 -3.59 6.05
C HIS A 96 13.53 -3.44 7.24
N GLU A 97 12.23 -3.63 7.03
CA GLU A 97 11.30 -3.80 8.15
C GLU A 97 11.51 -5.17 8.81
N PRO A 98 11.43 -5.25 10.15
CA PRO A 98 11.57 -6.51 10.86
C PRO A 98 10.33 -7.38 10.58
N THR A 99 10.58 -8.59 10.09
CA THR A 99 9.57 -9.64 9.90
C THR A 99 8.75 -9.83 11.18
N PRO A 100 7.41 -9.80 11.16
CA PRO A 100 6.65 -10.16 12.35
C PRO A 100 6.91 -11.63 12.65
N ARG A 101 7.44 -11.90 13.85
CA ARG A 101 7.55 -13.26 14.37
C ARG A 101 6.14 -13.83 14.47
N HIS A 102 5.84 -14.83 13.66
CA HIS A 102 4.75 -15.75 13.94
C HIS A 102 4.99 -16.33 15.35
N SER A 103 4.06 -16.05 16.27
CA SER A 103 3.91 -16.82 17.52
C SER A 103 2.87 -17.90 17.28
#